data_AF-A0A651HHG2-F1
#
_entry.id   AF-A0A651HHG2-F1
#
_cell.length_a   1.000
_cell.length_b   1.000
_cell.length_c   1.000
_cell.angle_alpha   90.00
_cell.angle_beta   90.00
_cell.angle_gamma   90.00
#
_symmetry.space_group_name_H-M   'P 1'
#
loop_
_entity.id
_entity.type
_entity.pdbx_description
1 polymer ?
#
loop_
_entity_poly.entity_id
_entity_poly.type
_entity_poly.pdbx_seq_one_letter_code
_entity_poly.pdbx_strand_id
1 'polypeptide(L)'
;MLHLTSPPELAERIPVNDFTVRMAGGRESLDAFLTQARDFAEASNFMAWFQEQEPFHRELAGRYRDRMAWDYLQDLLDYYGDRRERYTLILAPLAHPGGFGPRVVRPDGLHDAFAVVGPHEWENGQLDFGPEPAMRRLFWHEFSHAHVNHLTDRHVPDLLEAMEILQGHLRDEVEAFVPWEVHVSDWVSEHVVRAVTTRLTHLRIGPEEGDEVLRLELAQFPHVDRISHLLLEYEADRRSHPTLESFFPRIVQEFGRIAEGMADSPSPG
;
A
#
# COMPACT_ATOMS: atom_id res chain seq x y z
N MET A 1 2.38 13.87 10.46
CA MET A 1 3.83 13.65 10.63
C MET A 1 4.58 13.22 9.36
N LEU A 2 3.95 12.62 8.35
CA LEU A 2 4.70 12.26 7.12
C LEU A 2 5.13 13.51 6.34
N HIS A 3 4.18 14.41 6.08
CA HIS A 3 4.39 15.72 5.45
C HIS A 3 4.59 16.87 6.45
N LEU A 4 4.22 16.65 7.72
CA LEU A 4 4.19 17.68 8.76
C LEU A 4 5.21 17.38 9.87
N THR A 5 5.66 18.39 10.59
CA THR A 5 6.39 18.20 11.86
C THR A 5 5.50 17.51 12.90
N SER A 6 6.10 17.11 14.02
CA SER A 6 5.36 16.61 15.18
C SER A 6 4.46 17.72 15.75
N PRO A 7 3.37 17.36 16.46
CA PRO A 7 2.67 18.30 17.31
C PRO A 7 3.63 18.87 18.39
N PRO A 8 3.34 20.06 18.92
CA PRO A 8 2.14 20.85 18.66
C PRO A 8 2.21 21.65 17.35
N GLU A 9 3.38 21.84 16.72
CA GLU A 9 3.52 22.78 15.61
C GLU A 9 2.80 22.33 14.34
N LEU A 10 2.81 21.02 14.03
CA LEU A 10 2.19 20.46 12.82
C LEU A 10 2.49 21.28 11.55
N ALA A 11 3.71 21.78 11.42
CA ALA A 11 4.14 22.64 10.31
C ALA A 11 4.47 21.80 9.08
N GLU A 12 4.18 22.30 7.88
CA GLU A 12 4.51 21.59 6.63
C GLU A 12 6.03 21.52 6.45
N ARG A 13 6.57 20.30 6.51
CA ARG A 13 8.00 19.99 6.32
C ARG A 13 8.28 19.57 4.88
N ILE A 14 7.34 18.82 4.30
CA ILE A 14 7.35 18.36 2.91
C ILE A 14 6.00 18.75 2.34
N PRO A 15 5.95 19.34 1.12
CA PRO A 15 4.68 19.70 0.50
C PRO A 15 3.66 18.56 0.55
N VAL A 16 2.47 18.83 1.06
CA VAL A 16 1.34 17.90 1.01
C VAL A 16 0.90 17.82 -0.45
N ASN A 17 0.85 16.60 -1.00
CA ASN A 17 0.52 16.40 -2.41
C ASN A 17 -0.94 16.76 -2.71
N ASP A 18 -1.23 17.06 -3.97
CA ASP A 18 -2.54 17.52 -4.42
C ASP A 18 -3.66 16.51 -4.14
N PHE A 19 -3.34 15.21 -4.21
CA PHE A 19 -4.29 14.15 -3.88
C PHE A 19 -4.75 14.26 -2.43
N THR A 20 -3.82 14.33 -1.47
CA THR A 20 -4.12 14.47 -0.04
C THR A 20 -4.84 15.78 0.25
N VAL A 21 -4.45 16.89 -0.42
CA VAL A 21 -5.15 18.18 -0.31
C VAL A 21 -6.62 18.04 -0.75
N ARG A 22 -6.87 17.37 -1.88
CA ARG A 22 -8.23 17.13 -2.38
C ARG A 22 -9.04 16.25 -1.42
N MET A 23 -8.46 15.15 -0.92
CA MET A 23 -9.12 14.26 0.03
C MET A 23 -9.44 14.95 1.37
N ALA A 24 -8.69 15.99 1.75
CA ALA A 24 -8.99 16.83 2.89
C ALA A 24 -10.13 17.84 2.65
N GLY A 25 -10.73 17.87 1.45
CA GLY A 25 -11.74 18.86 1.05
C GLY A 25 -11.17 20.13 0.40
N GLY A 26 -9.88 20.13 0.07
CA GLY A 26 -9.16 21.28 -0.48
C GLY A 26 -8.20 21.92 0.50
N ARG A 27 -7.36 22.85 0.02
CA ARG A 27 -6.29 23.48 0.81
C ARG A 27 -6.84 24.23 2.01
N GLU A 28 -7.95 24.96 1.84
CA GLU A 28 -8.60 25.70 2.92
C GLU A 28 -9.09 24.76 4.05
N SER A 29 -9.72 23.64 3.70
CA SER A 29 -10.19 22.65 4.67
C SER A 29 -9.03 21.97 5.40
N LEU A 30 -7.95 21.64 4.69
CA LEU A 30 -6.72 21.12 5.30
C LEU A 30 -6.13 22.11 6.30
N ASP A 31 -5.98 23.38 5.91
CA ASP A 31 -5.40 24.42 6.76
C ASP A 31 -6.27 24.69 8.01
N ALA A 32 -7.60 24.67 7.84
CA ALA A 32 -8.56 24.77 8.93
C ALA A 32 -8.47 23.58 9.89
N PHE A 33 -8.31 22.36 9.37
CA PHE A 33 -8.08 21.16 10.19
C PHE A 33 -6.77 21.26 10.97
N LEU A 34 -5.67 21.67 10.33
CA LEU A 34 -4.37 21.82 11.00
C LEU A 34 -4.42 22.87 12.10
N THR A 35 -5.14 23.97 11.90
CA THR A 35 -5.36 24.98 12.95
C THR A 35 -6.07 24.36 14.16
N GLN A 36 -7.20 23.68 13.94
CA GLN A 36 -7.94 23.02 15.02
C GLN A 36 -7.12 21.93 15.73
N ALA A 37 -6.29 21.19 15.00
CA ALA A 37 -5.42 20.17 15.58
C ALA A 37 -4.34 20.77 16.50
N ARG A 38 -3.79 21.94 16.14
CA ARG A 38 -2.85 22.70 16.99
C ARG A 38 -3.54 23.20 18.26
N ASP A 39 -4.71 23.83 18.12
CA ASP A 39 -5.51 24.33 19.23
C ASP A 39 -5.88 23.20 20.20
N PHE A 40 -6.26 22.04 19.66
CA PHE A 40 -6.52 20.84 20.45
C PHE A 40 -5.28 20.36 21.21
N ALA A 41 -4.13 20.29 20.54
CA ALA A 41 -2.88 19.84 21.17
C ALA A 41 -2.48 20.72 22.35
N GLU A 42 -2.65 22.05 22.23
CA GLU A 42 -2.40 23.00 23.30
C GLU A 42 -3.45 22.89 24.42
N ALA A 43 -4.73 22.96 24.08
CA ALA A 43 -5.83 22.98 25.06
C ALA A 43 -5.92 21.69 25.89
N SER A 44 -5.57 20.55 25.31
CA SER A 44 -5.58 19.25 25.98
C SER A 44 -4.28 18.90 26.70
N ASN A 45 -3.24 19.73 26.58
CA ASN A 45 -1.87 19.39 27.01
C ASN A 45 -1.40 18.06 26.39
N PHE A 46 -1.74 17.83 25.12
CA PHE A 46 -1.55 16.56 24.41
C PHE A 46 -0.10 16.09 24.47
N MET A 47 0.86 17.01 24.37
CA MET A 47 2.28 16.65 24.34
C MET A 47 2.77 16.05 25.66
N ALA A 48 2.29 16.55 26.79
CA ALA A 48 2.61 15.95 28.08
C ALA A 48 2.00 14.55 28.19
N TRP A 49 0.72 14.41 27.83
CA TRP A 49 0.06 13.10 27.82
C TRP A 49 0.76 12.10 26.89
N PHE A 50 1.16 12.53 25.69
CA PHE A 50 1.83 11.68 24.71
C PHE A 50 3.22 11.22 25.21
N GLN A 51 3.94 12.12 25.89
CA GLN A 51 5.21 11.78 26.55
C GLN A 51 5.00 10.80 27.71
N GLU A 52 3.91 10.91 28.47
CA GLU A 52 3.57 9.94 29.51
C GLU A 52 3.29 8.53 28.95
N GLN A 53 2.83 8.43 27.69
CA GLN A 53 2.60 7.15 27.00
C GLN A 53 3.89 6.56 26.37
N GLU A 54 5.04 7.21 26.50
CA GLU A 54 6.30 6.74 25.92
C GLU A 54 6.69 5.30 26.33
N PRO A 55 6.49 4.84 27.60
CA PRO A 55 6.72 3.44 27.97
C PRO A 55 5.84 2.46 27.18
N PHE A 56 4.56 2.78 26.99
CA PHE A 56 3.63 1.96 26.22
C PHE A 56 4.07 1.85 24.75
N HIS A 57 4.39 2.97 24.11
CA HIS A 57 4.85 2.97 22.72
C HIS A 57 6.18 2.21 22.53
N ARG A 58 7.12 2.35 23.49
CA ARG A 58 8.39 1.61 23.45
C ARG A 58 8.20 0.12 23.63
N GLU A 59 7.36 -0.30 24.57
CA GLU A 59 7.05 -1.72 24.77
C GLU A 59 6.43 -2.31 23.50
N LEU A 60 5.46 -1.61 22.92
CA LEU A 60 4.81 -2.03 21.69
C LEU A 60 5.81 -2.19 20.55
N ALA A 61 6.62 -1.16 20.28
CA ALA A 61 7.62 -1.21 19.21
C ALA A 61 8.70 -2.29 19.46
N GLY A 62 9.12 -2.48 20.71
CA GLY A 62 10.10 -3.51 21.09
C GLY A 62 9.58 -4.92 20.83
N ARG A 63 8.35 -5.22 21.26
CA ARG A 63 7.72 -6.53 21.07
C ARG A 63 7.68 -6.94 19.60
N TYR A 64 7.31 -6.03 18.72
CA TYR A 64 7.23 -6.32 17.29
C TYR A 64 8.59 -6.34 16.62
N ARG A 65 9.54 -5.49 17.04
CA ARG A 65 10.93 -5.58 16.59
C ARG A 65 11.53 -6.97 16.86
N ASP A 66 11.29 -7.53 18.03
CA ASP A 66 11.84 -8.83 18.41
C ASP A 66 11.12 -10.00 17.69
N ARG A 67 9.86 -9.82 17.29
CA ARG A 67 9.09 -10.80 16.50
C ARG A 67 9.47 -10.80 15.01
N MET A 68 9.91 -9.65 14.48
CA MET A 68 10.37 -9.52 13.10
C MET A 68 11.80 -10.09 12.98
N ALA A 69 11.91 -11.41 12.99
CA ALA A 69 13.19 -12.12 13.03
C ALA A 69 13.91 -12.22 11.66
N TRP A 70 13.23 -11.86 10.57
CA TRP A 70 13.73 -12.03 9.20
C TRP A 70 13.87 -10.68 8.50
N ASP A 71 14.75 -10.66 7.49
CA ASP A 71 14.94 -9.51 6.62
C ASP A 71 13.82 -9.45 5.56
N TYR A 72 12.58 -9.24 6.00
CA TYR A 72 11.42 -9.05 5.09
C TYR A 72 11.66 -7.92 4.10
N LEU A 73 12.48 -6.96 4.50
CA LEU A 73 12.91 -5.88 3.63
C LEU A 73 13.76 -6.43 2.49
N GLN A 74 14.75 -7.28 2.76
CA GLN A 74 15.56 -7.89 1.71
C GLN A 74 14.73 -8.71 0.73
N ASP A 75 13.66 -9.39 1.18
CA ASP A 75 12.71 -10.06 0.29
C ASP A 75 12.08 -9.10 -0.73
N LEU A 76 11.63 -7.92 -0.27
CA LEU A 76 11.10 -6.87 -1.15
C LEU A 76 12.19 -6.33 -2.08
N LEU A 77 13.36 -6.00 -1.55
CA LEU A 77 14.45 -5.42 -2.35
C LEU A 77 14.91 -6.38 -3.45
N ASP A 78 15.01 -7.67 -3.16
CA ASP A 78 15.34 -8.69 -4.15
C ASP A 78 14.23 -8.83 -5.20
N TYR A 79 12.97 -8.83 -4.75
CA TYR A 79 11.84 -9.00 -5.64
C TYR A 79 11.65 -7.80 -6.58
N TYR A 80 11.65 -6.57 -6.08
CA TYR A 80 11.44 -5.38 -6.88
C TYR A 80 12.67 -4.94 -7.68
N GLY A 81 13.88 -5.25 -7.19
CA GLY A 81 15.14 -4.84 -7.83
C GLY A 81 15.49 -3.36 -7.67
N ASP A 82 14.72 -2.60 -6.88
CA ASP A 82 15.00 -1.19 -6.54
C ASP A 82 15.33 -1.03 -5.05
N ARG A 83 16.22 -0.09 -4.72
CA ARG A 83 16.75 0.20 -3.38
C ARG A 83 16.72 1.70 -3.02
N ARG A 84 15.92 2.50 -3.72
CA ARG A 84 15.85 3.97 -3.53
C ARG A 84 15.05 4.43 -2.31
N GLU A 85 14.39 3.50 -1.63
CA GLU A 85 13.45 3.77 -0.55
C GLU A 85 14.09 3.59 0.83
N ARG A 86 13.74 4.45 1.79
CA ARG A 86 13.89 4.19 3.22
C ARG A 86 12.58 3.67 3.79
N TYR A 87 12.63 2.60 4.57
CA TYR A 87 11.44 1.90 5.06
C TYR A 87 11.19 2.20 6.53
N THR A 88 9.95 2.56 6.88
CA THR A 88 9.52 2.79 8.26
C THR A 88 8.19 2.10 8.53
N LEU A 89 8.18 1.11 9.43
CA LEU A 89 6.95 0.52 9.95
C LEU A 89 6.42 1.38 11.11
N ILE A 90 5.18 1.83 10.99
CA ILE A 90 4.45 2.60 12.00
C ILE A 90 3.32 1.72 12.52
N LEU A 91 3.44 1.28 13.77
CA LEU A 91 2.32 0.67 14.50
C LEU A 91 1.41 1.81 14.98
N ALA A 92 0.18 1.83 14.50
CA ALA A 92 -0.82 2.86 14.77
C ALA A 92 -1.94 2.28 15.67
N PRO A 93 -1.84 2.42 17.00
CA PRO A 93 -2.79 1.86 17.96
C PRO A 93 -4.27 2.16 17.73
N LEU A 94 -4.56 3.28 17.05
CA LEU A 94 -5.91 3.79 16.82
C LEU A 94 -6.38 3.61 15.38
N ALA A 95 -5.58 2.97 14.52
CA ALA A 95 -5.96 2.65 13.15
C ALA A 95 -6.79 1.36 13.10
N HIS A 96 -7.50 1.14 11.99
CA HIS A 96 -8.23 -0.10 11.74
C HIS A 96 -7.25 -1.26 11.44
N PRO A 97 -7.69 -2.52 11.57
CA PRO A 97 -6.90 -3.68 11.11
C PRO A 97 -6.51 -3.54 9.63
N GLY A 98 -5.28 -3.93 9.28
CA GLY A 98 -4.68 -3.70 7.96
C GLY A 98 -3.71 -2.51 8.00
N GLY A 99 -3.47 -1.86 6.85
CA GLY A 99 -2.60 -0.71 6.83
C GLY A 99 -2.74 0.19 5.61
N PHE A 100 -1.82 1.15 5.56
CA PHE A 100 -1.59 2.02 4.42
C PHE A 100 -0.11 2.02 4.07
N GLY A 101 0.19 2.00 2.76
CA GLY A 101 1.53 2.00 2.21
C GLY A 101 1.98 3.33 1.57
N PRO A 102 1.93 4.50 2.25
CA PRO A 102 2.24 5.76 1.58
C PRO A 102 3.73 5.90 1.29
N ARG A 103 4.02 6.57 0.18
CA ARG A 103 5.37 6.96 -0.23
C ARG A 103 5.50 8.47 -0.27
N VAL A 104 6.57 8.99 0.33
CA VAL A 104 6.87 10.42 0.36
C VAL A 104 8.18 10.68 -0.39
N VAL A 105 8.14 11.57 -1.37
CA VAL A 105 9.34 12.04 -2.08
C VAL A 105 9.91 13.24 -1.32
N ARG A 106 11.17 13.14 -0.91
CA ARG A 106 11.87 14.21 -0.18
C ARG A 106 12.45 15.25 -1.13
N PRO A 107 12.76 16.47 -0.63
CA PRO A 107 13.42 17.50 -1.44
C PRO A 107 14.79 17.11 -2.00
N ASP A 108 15.48 16.15 -1.38
CA ASP A 108 16.77 15.61 -1.83
C ASP A 108 16.64 14.50 -2.88
N GLY A 109 15.40 14.15 -3.28
CA GLY A 109 15.10 13.11 -4.26
C GLY A 109 15.08 11.69 -3.71
N LEU A 110 15.35 11.49 -2.40
CA LEU A 110 15.16 10.19 -1.76
C LEU A 110 13.69 9.93 -1.47
N HIS A 111 13.31 8.66 -1.39
CA HIS A 111 11.94 8.27 -1.09
C HIS A 111 11.85 7.65 0.30
N ASP A 112 10.84 8.04 1.08
CA ASP A 112 10.48 7.36 2.32
C ASP A 112 9.21 6.53 2.06
N ALA A 113 9.34 5.21 2.19
CA ALA A 113 8.23 4.26 2.21
C ALA A 113 7.78 4.03 3.66
N PHE A 114 6.47 4.05 3.88
CA PHE A 114 5.88 3.75 5.16
C PHE A 114 4.91 2.58 5.03
N ALA A 115 4.82 1.77 6.08
CA ALA A 115 3.69 0.90 6.34
C ALA A 115 3.05 1.37 7.63
N VAL A 116 1.85 1.94 7.56
CA VAL A 116 1.09 2.41 8.72
C VAL A 116 0.03 1.37 9.03
N VAL A 117 0.26 0.55 10.05
CA VAL A 117 -0.53 -0.65 10.34
C VAL A 117 -1.32 -0.46 11.62
N GLY A 118 -2.59 -0.88 11.64
CA GLY A 118 -3.41 -0.91 12.85
C GLY A 118 -3.49 -2.31 13.49
N PRO A 119 -3.89 -2.39 14.76
CA PRO A 119 -4.07 -3.65 15.48
C PRO A 119 -5.26 -4.45 14.92
N HIS A 120 -5.18 -5.77 14.99
CA HIS A 120 -6.30 -6.67 14.74
C HIS A 120 -7.25 -6.71 15.93
N GLU A 121 -6.68 -6.85 17.14
CA GLU A 121 -7.45 -7.08 18.35
C GLU A 121 -6.82 -6.38 19.57
N TRP A 122 -7.66 -6.19 20.59
CA TRP A 122 -7.22 -5.84 21.93
C TRP A 122 -7.40 -7.08 22.82
N GLU A 123 -6.30 -7.74 23.16
CA GLU A 123 -6.31 -8.97 23.95
C GLU A 123 -5.46 -8.81 25.21
N ASN A 124 -6.01 -9.19 26.38
CA ASN A 124 -5.30 -9.18 27.67
C ASN A 124 -4.63 -7.84 28.04
N GLY A 125 -5.25 -6.72 27.66
CA GLY A 125 -4.71 -5.39 27.94
C GLY A 125 -3.59 -4.97 26.98
N GLN A 126 -3.42 -5.69 25.85
CA GLN A 126 -2.38 -5.46 24.87
C GLN A 126 -2.97 -5.42 23.46
N LEU A 127 -2.34 -4.60 22.61
CA LEU A 127 -2.65 -4.58 21.18
C LEU A 127 -1.96 -5.74 20.47
N ASP A 128 -2.76 -6.54 19.76
CA ASP A 128 -2.27 -7.57 18.87
C ASP A 128 -2.35 -7.11 17.41
N PHE A 129 -1.21 -7.14 16.74
CA PHE A 129 -1.04 -6.84 15.32
C PHE A 129 -0.92 -8.14 14.51
N GLY A 130 -1.27 -9.27 15.13
CA GLY A 130 -1.34 -10.58 14.51
C GLY A 130 -0.04 -11.38 14.65
N PRO A 131 -0.08 -12.67 14.27
CA PRO A 131 1.08 -13.55 14.30
C PRO A 131 2.08 -13.18 13.20
N GLU A 132 3.33 -13.63 13.37
CA GLU A 132 4.45 -13.31 12.47
C GLU A 132 4.15 -13.56 10.97
N PRO A 133 3.53 -14.69 10.54
CA PRO A 133 3.27 -14.91 9.12
C PRO A 133 2.29 -13.90 8.52
N ALA A 134 1.26 -13.50 9.29
CA ALA A 134 0.28 -12.50 8.87
C ALA A 134 0.94 -11.11 8.80
N MET A 135 1.73 -10.75 9.81
CA MET A 135 2.48 -9.50 9.83
C MET A 135 3.48 -9.40 8.69
N ARG A 136 4.19 -10.50 8.37
CA ARG A 136 5.13 -10.55 7.25
C ARG A 136 4.43 -10.30 5.92
N ARG A 137 3.27 -10.92 5.69
CA ARG A 137 2.47 -10.68 4.48
C ARG A 137 1.98 -9.24 4.41
N LEU A 138 1.48 -8.70 5.52
CA LEU A 138 1.04 -7.32 5.59
C LEU A 138 2.21 -6.35 5.33
N PHE A 139 3.39 -6.64 5.88
CA PHE A 139 4.61 -5.89 5.58
C PHE A 139 4.92 -5.89 4.09
N TRP A 140 4.91 -7.07 3.44
CA TRP A 140 5.13 -7.15 2.00
C TRP A 140 4.07 -6.38 1.21
N HIS A 141 2.80 -6.49 1.59
CA HIS A 141 1.70 -5.81 0.94
C HIS A 141 1.82 -4.28 1.04
N GLU A 142 1.92 -3.75 2.26
CA GLU A 142 1.93 -2.29 2.47
C GLU A 142 3.15 -1.64 1.83
N PHE A 143 4.34 -2.23 1.99
CA PHE A 143 5.53 -1.65 1.38
C PHE A 143 5.59 -1.83 -0.14
N SER A 144 4.84 -2.78 -0.71
CA SER A 144 4.74 -2.95 -2.15
C SER A 144 4.08 -1.76 -2.83
N HIS A 145 3.14 -1.05 -2.17
CA HIS A 145 2.54 0.17 -2.72
C HIS A 145 3.57 1.26 -3.05
N ALA A 146 4.64 1.39 -2.26
CA ALA A 146 5.71 2.33 -2.54
C ALA A 146 6.40 2.05 -3.89
N HIS A 147 6.49 0.78 -4.28
CA HIS A 147 7.10 0.33 -5.53
C HIS A 147 6.11 0.30 -6.71
N VAL A 148 4.84 0.03 -6.45
CA VAL A 148 3.85 -0.24 -7.50
C VAL A 148 3.08 1.01 -7.89
N ASN A 149 2.56 1.79 -6.93
CA ASN A 149 1.58 2.85 -7.23
C ASN A 149 2.12 3.85 -8.26
N HIS A 150 3.37 4.28 -8.08
CA HIS A 150 4.00 5.24 -8.98
C HIS A 150 4.30 4.66 -10.38
N LEU A 151 4.40 3.34 -10.52
CA LEU A 151 4.54 2.66 -11.82
C LEU A 151 3.16 2.56 -12.49
N THR A 152 2.12 2.25 -11.73
CA THR A 152 0.74 2.27 -12.21
C THR A 152 0.33 3.66 -12.68
N ASP A 153 0.57 4.70 -11.86
CA ASP A 153 0.22 6.10 -12.15
C ASP A 153 0.74 6.55 -13.53
N ARG A 154 1.98 6.18 -13.88
CA ARG A 154 2.59 6.52 -15.17
C ARG A 154 1.91 5.85 -16.37
N HIS A 155 1.28 4.71 -16.14
CA HIS A 155 0.62 3.90 -17.17
C HIS A 155 -0.90 3.97 -17.11
N VAL A 156 -1.49 4.80 -16.23
CA VAL A 156 -2.96 4.99 -16.19
C VAL A 156 -3.53 5.27 -17.58
N PRO A 157 -2.96 6.17 -18.42
CA PRO A 157 -3.47 6.40 -19.77
C PRO A 157 -3.54 5.14 -20.64
N ASP A 158 -2.58 4.23 -20.49
CA ASP A 158 -2.50 2.96 -21.22
C ASP A 158 -3.46 1.89 -20.66
N LEU A 159 -3.94 2.07 -19.42
CA LEU A 159 -4.85 1.16 -18.73
C LEU A 159 -6.32 1.53 -18.91
N LEU A 160 -6.64 2.78 -19.29
CA LEU A 160 -8.02 3.29 -19.31
C LEU A 160 -8.96 2.45 -20.18
N GLU A 161 -8.54 2.05 -21.38
CA GLU A 161 -9.37 1.26 -22.29
C GLU A 161 -9.69 -0.12 -21.71
N ALA A 162 -8.68 -0.82 -21.18
CA ALA A 162 -8.87 -2.11 -20.54
C ALA A 162 -9.78 -1.99 -19.31
N MET A 163 -9.60 -0.94 -18.51
CA MET A 163 -10.42 -0.72 -17.31
C MET A 163 -11.86 -0.34 -17.62
N GLU A 164 -12.13 0.33 -18.75
CA GLU A 164 -13.51 0.58 -19.17
C GLU A 164 -14.26 -0.74 -19.42
N ILE A 165 -13.60 -1.72 -20.02
CA ILE A 165 -14.17 -3.05 -20.24
C ILE A 165 -14.34 -3.80 -18.92
N LEU A 166 -13.34 -3.75 -18.03
CA LEU A 166 -13.34 -4.55 -16.80
C LEU A 166 -14.21 -3.97 -15.69
N GLN A 167 -14.26 -2.65 -15.55
CA GLN A 167 -14.85 -1.94 -14.40
C GLN A 167 -15.76 -0.77 -14.83
N GLY A 168 -15.93 -0.47 -16.12
CA GLY A 168 -16.70 0.71 -16.58
C GLY A 168 -18.15 0.73 -16.10
N HIS A 169 -18.73 -0.43 -15.79
CA HIS A 169 -20.06 -0.54 -15.17
C HIS A 169 -20.15 0.11 -13.77
N LEU A 170 -19.02 0.38 -13.11
CA LEU A 170 -18.93 1.05 -11.81
C LEU A 170 -18.59 2.54 -11.93
N ARG A 171 -18.35 3.06 -13.14
CA ARG A 171 -17.81 4.41 -13.35
C ARG A 171 -18.62 5.50 -12.64
N ASP A 172 -19.93 5.51 -12.83
CA ASP A 172 -20.82 6.52 -12.23
C ASP A 172 -20.78 6.47 -10.69
N GLU A 173 -20.72 5.27 -10.11
CA GLU A 173 -20.66 5.07 -8.66
C GLU A 173 -19.30 5.51 -8.10
N VAL A 174 -18.22 5.22 -8.82
CA VAL A 174 -16.85 5.59 -8.45
C VAL A 174 -16.63 7.11 -8.54
N GLU A 175 -17.04 7.73 -9.65
CA GLU A 175 -16.86 9.16 -9.91
C GLU A 175 -17.65 10.06 -8.94
N ALA A 176 -18.62 9.49 -8.21
CA ALA A 176 -19.28 10.17 -7.09
C ALA A 176 -18.33 10.46 -5.91
N PHE A 177 -17.21 9.73 -5.79
CA PHE A 177 -16.26 9.86 -4.68
C PHE A 177 -14.84 10.20 -5.11
N VAL A 178 -14.36 9.62 -6.22
CA VAL A 178 -12.99 9.80 -6.71
C VAL A 178 -12.95 9.86 -8.23
N PRO A 179 -12.03 10.63 -8.84
CA PRO A 179 -11.85 10.60 -10.30
C PRO A 179 -11.58 9.18 -10.80
N TRP A 180 -12.10 8.83 -11.98
CA TRP A 180 -11.96 7.49 -12.54
C TRP A 180 -10.50 7.03 -12.66
N GLU A 181 -9.60 7.92 -13.06
CA GLU A 181 -8.17 7.64 -13.20
C GLU A 181 -7.51 7.23 -11.87
N VAL A 182 -7.99 7.79 -10.75
CA VAL A 182 -7.53 7.43 -9.41
C VAL A 182 -8.00 6.03 -9.07
N HIS A 183 -9.26 5.71 -9.34
CA HIS A 183 -9.78 4.37 -9.13
C HIS A 183 -9.05 3.32 -9.97
N VAL A 184 -8.78 3.63 -11.24
CA VAL A 184 -7.95 2.77 -12.11
C VAL A 184 -6.56 2.56 -11.51
N SER A 185 -5.91 3.62 -11.05
CA SER A 185 -4.58 3.49 -10.42
C SER A 185 -4.63 2.64 -9.17
N ASP A 186 -5.57 2.89 -8.25
CA ASP A 186 -5.71 2.17 -7.00
C ASP A 186 -6.03 0.69 -7.26
N TRP A 187 -7.02 0.40 -8.09
CA TRP A 187 -7.48 -0.96 -8.37
C TRP A 187 -6.41 -1.82 -9.07
N VAL A 188 -5.70 -1.25 -10.05
CA VAL A 188 -4.59 -1.94 -10.72
C VAL A 188 -3.41 -2.13 -9.77
N SER A 189 -3.09 -1.12 -8.96
CA SER A 189 -2.01 -1.21 -7.98
C SER A 189 -2.29 -2.30 -6.95
N GLU A 190 -3.51 -2.40 -6.44
CA GLU A 190 -3.95 -3.47 -5.53
C GLU A 190 -3.76 -4.86 -6.16
N HIS A 191 -4.18 -5.04 -7.41
CA HIS A 191 -3.99 -6.32 -8.12
C HIS A 191 -2.52 -6.72 -8.22
N VAL A 192 -1.64 -5.76 -8.54
CA VAL A 192 -0.21 -6.02 -8.66
C VAL A 192 0.42 -6.28 -7.29
N VAL A 193 0.11 -5.46 -6.29
CA VAL A 193 0.61 -5.62 -4.90
C VAL A 193 0.20 -6.96 -4.32
N ARG A 194 -1.07 -7.37 -4.50
CA ARG A 194 -1.59 -8.65 -4.05
C ARG A 194 -0.92 -9.81 -4.77
N ALA A 195 -0.76 -9.72 -6.09
CA ALA A 195 -0.03 -10.72 -6.86
C ALA A 195 1.43 -10.87 -6.40
N VAL A 196 2.14 -9.77 -6.18
CA VAL A 196 3.51 -9.81 -5.64
C VAL A 196 3.54 -10.43 -4.23
N THR A 197 2.58 -10.09 -3.37
CA THR A 197 2.47 -10.66 -2.02
C THR A 197 2.22 -12.18 -2.06
N THR A 198 1.37 -12.64 -2.98
CA THR A 198 1.17 -14.07 -3.28
C THR A 198 2.49 -14.70 -3.72
N ARG A 199 3.21 -14.12 -4.69
CA ARG A 199 4.49 -14.63 -5.18
C ARG A 199 5.56 -14.72 -4.10
N LEU A 200 5.70 -13.68 -3.28
CA LEU A 200 6.62 -13.68 -2.13
C LEU A 200 6.25 -14.78 -1.12
N THR A 201 4.96 -15.02 -0.90
CA THR A 201 4.47 -16.10 -0.06
C THR A 201 4.89 -17.47 -0.62
N HIS A 202 4.69 -17.72 -1.93
CA HIS A 202 5.17 -18.95 -2.60
C HIS A 202 6.68 -19.15 -2.44
N LEU A 203 7.47 -18.09 -2.61
CA LEU A 203 8.93 -18.15 -2.61
C LEU A 203 9.56 -18.29 -1.22
N ARG A 204 8.95 -17.67 -0.18
CA ARG A 204 9.58 -17.52 1.14
C ARG A 204 8.91 -18.34 2.24
N ILE A 205 7.63 -18.69 2.07
CA ILE A 205 6.87 -19.46 3.04
C ILE A 205 6.63 -20.87 2.51
N GLY A 206 6.14 -20.98 1.28
CA GLY A 206 5.96 -22.23 0.59
C GLY A 206 4.75 -22.23 -0.34
N PRO A 207 4.65 -23.22 -1.24
CA PRO A 207 3.62 -23.24 -2.27
C PRO A 207 2.21 -23.35 -1.72
N GLU A 208 1.98 -24.19 -0.70
CA GLU A 208 0.66 -24.38 -0.09
C GLU A 208 0.12 -23.08 0.52
N GLU A 209 0.97 -22.32 1.22
CA GLU A 209 0.57 -21.02 1.78
C GLU A 209 0.31 -19.98 0.67
N GLY A 210 1.13 -20.00 -0.38
CA GLY A 210 0.95 -19.12 -1.53
C GLY A 210 -0.38 -19.37 -2.24
N ASP A 211 -0.76 -20.64 -2.40
CA ASP A 211 -2.03 -21.05 -3.00
C ASP A 211 -3.22 -20.65 -2.12
N GLU A 212 -3.10 -20.78 -0.80
CA GLU A 212 -4.14 -20.32 0.13
C GLU A 212 -4.30 -18.80 0.11
N VAL A 213 -3.19 -18.04 0.11
CA VAL A 213 -3.24 -16.57 -0.04
C VAL A 213 -3.91 -16.21 -1.36
N LEU A 214 -3.51 -16.82 -2.48
CA LEU A 214 -4.13 -16.58 -3.77
C LEU A 214 -5.65 -16.85 -3.74
N ARG A 215 -6.07 -17.97 -3.15
CA ARG A 215 -7.47 -18.34 -3.01
C ARG A 215 -8.27 -17.29 -2.23
N LEU A 216 -7.69 -16.71 -1.18
CA LEU A 216 -8.32 -15.63 -0.40
C LEU A 216 -8.43 -14.33 -1.20
N GLU A 217 -7.39 -13.96 -1.96
CA GLU A 217 -7.37 -12.75 -2.78
C GLU A 217 -8.43 -12.77 -3.89
N LEU A 218 -8.63 -13.93 -4.52
CA LEU A 218 -9.56 -14.11 -5.64
C LEU A 218 -11.03 -13.80 -5.31
N ALA A 219 -11.40 -13.76 -4.02
CA ALA A 219 -12.75 -13.37 -3.61
C ALA A 219 -13.04 -11.88 -3.87
N GLN A 220 -12.01 -11.03 -3.89
CA GLN A 220 -12.15 -9.57 -4.06
C GLN A 220 -11.39 -9.04 -5.29
N PHE A 221 -10.30 -9.71 -5.68
CA PHE A 221 -9.41 -9.29 -6.76
C PHE A 221 -9.26 -10.42 -7.78
N PRO A 222 -10.23 -10.58 -8.71
CA PRO A 222 -10.38 -11.78 -9.54
C PRO A 222 -9.23 -11.97 -10.53
N HIS A 223 -8.43 -10.94 -10.82
CA HIS A 223 -7.33 -11.02 -11.78
C HIS A 223 -5.96 -11.24 -11.13
N VAL A 224 -5.88 -11.33 -9.79
CA VAL A 224 -4.62 -11.58 -9.08
C VAL A 224 -3.96 -12.87 -9.54
N ASP A 225 -4.73 -13.90 -9.87
CA ASP A 225 -4.20 -15.16 -10.42
C ASP A 225 -3.45 -14.95 -11.74
N ARG A 226 -4.02 -14.20 -12.69
CA ARG A 226 -3.36 -13.93 -13.97
C ARG A 226 -2.10 -13.08 -13.81
N ILE A 227 -2.15 -12.05 -12.96
CA ILE A 227 -0.98 -11.22 -12.70
C ILE A 227 0.10 -12.02 -11.96
N SER A 228 -0.27 -12.88 -10.99
CA SER A 228 0.64 -13.78 -10.28
C SER A 228 1.33 -14.75 -11.24
N HIS A 229 0.58 -15.34 -12.17
CA HIS A 229 1.15 -16.19 -13.21
C HIS A 229 2.10 -15.44 -14.15
N LEU A 230 1.76 -14.22 -14.57
CA LEU A 230 2.65 -13.39 -15.38
C LEU A 230 3.98 -13.09 -14.67
N LEU A 231 3.94 -12.87 -13.35
CA LEU A 231 5.13 -12.61 -12.54
C LEU A 231 6.11 -13.81 -12.49
N LEU A 232 5.68 -15.03 -12.80
CA LEU A 232 6.61 -16.16 -13.00
C LEU A 232 7.58 -15.90 -14.16
N GLU A 233 7.16 -15.19 -15.21
CA GLU A 233 8.06 -14.80 -16.31
C GLU A 233 9.10 -13.80 -15.83
N TYR A 234 8.68 -12.83 -15.02
CA TYR A 234 9.56 -11.86 -14.38
C TYR A 234 10.61 -12.55 -13.50
N GLU A 235 10.16 -13.48 -12.66
CA GLU A 235 11.04 -14.28 -11.78
C GLU A 235 12.04 -15.13 -12.57
N ALA A 236 11.60 -15.70 -13.71
CA ALA A 236 12.43 -16.57 -14.54
C ALA A 236 13.51 -15.83 -15.35
N ASP A 237 13.27 -14.56 -15.74
CA ASP A 237 14.22 -13.76 -16.53
C ASP A 237 14.53 -12.38 -15.91
N ARG A 238 15.09 -12.42 -14.71
CA ARG A 238 15.61 -11.21 -14.02
C ARG A 238 16.81 -10.57 -14.71
N ARG A 239 17.39 -11.18 -15.74
CA ARG A 239 18.48 -10.57 -16.52
C ARG A 239 17.94 -9.56 -17.52
N SER A 240 16.88 -9.93 -18.25
CA SER A 240 16.19 -9.02 -19.16
C SER A 240 15.27 -8.05 -18.40
N HIS A 241 14.77 -8.46 -17.23
CA HIS A 241 13.91 -7.66 -16.37
C HIS A 241 14.51 -7.51 -14.96
N PRO A 242 15.55 -6.68 -14.79
CA PRO A 242 16.24 -6.53 -13.50
C PRO A 242 15.35 -5.95 -12.39
N THR A 243 14.37 -5.12 -12.77
CA THR A 243 13.44 -4.46 -11.84
C THR A 243 11.99 -4.69 -12.25
N LEU A 244 11.05 -4.59 -11.31
CA LEU A 244 9.63 -4.66 -11.65
C LEU A 244 9.24 -3.50 -12.58
N GLU A 245 9.84 -2.32 -12.42
CA GLU A 245 9.68 -1.18 -13.34
C GLU A 245 9.98 -1.57 -14.80
N SER A 246 11.04 -2.33 -15.05
CA SER A 246 11.39 -2.81 -16.40
C SER A 246 10.44 -3.89 -16.94
N PHE A 247 9.66 -4.54 -16.07
CA PHE A 247 8.67 -5.55 -16.43
C PHE A 247 7.25 -4.98 -16.52
N PHE A 248 6.99 -3.83 -15.88
CA PHE A 248 5.65 -3.25 -15.74
C PHE A 248 4.88 -3.06 -17.06
N PRO A 249 5.51 -2.72 -18.21
CA PRO A 249 4.81 -2.71 -19.49
C PRO A 249 4.13 -4.04 -19.86
N ARG A 250 4.65 -5.19 -19.42
CA ARG A 250 4.00 -6.49 -19.61
C ARG A 250 2.77 -6.66 -18.73
N ILE A 251 2.77 -6.08 -17.53
CA ILE A 251 1.61 -6.06 -16.63
C ILE A 251 0.47 -5.26 -17.27
N VAL A 252 0.78 -4.08 -17.82
CA VAL A 252 -0.20 -3.25 -18.56
C VAL A 252 -0.81 -4.03 -19.73
N GLN A 253 0.05 -4.68 -20.54
CA GLN A 253 -0.42 -5.53 -21.64
C GLN A 253 -1.31 -6.69 -21.17
N GLU A 254 -1.03 -7.26 -20.01
CA GLU A 254 -1.82 -8.36 -19.46
C GLU A 254 -3.23 -7.91 -19.07
N PHE A 255 -3.39 -6.72 -18.49
CA PHE A 255 -4.73 -6.13 -18.28
C PHE A 255 -5.49 -5.95 -19.59
N GLY A 256 -4.81 -5.53 -20.67
CA GLY A 256 -5.39 -5.50 -22.01
C GLY A 256 -5.91 -6.87 -22.47
N ARG A 257 -5.10 -7.93 -22.34
CA ARG A 257 -5.51 -9.30 -22.69
C ARG A 257 -6.63 -9.83 -21.79
N ILE A 258 -6.69 -9.40 -20.53
CA ILE A 258 -7.78 -9.75 -19.62
C ILE A 258 -9.08 -9.12 -20.12
N ALA A 259 -9.04 -7.84 -20.47
CA ALA A 259 -10.18 -7.12 -21.03
C ALA A 259 -10.69 -7.73 -22.34
N GLU A 260 -9.78 -8.02 -23.30
CA GLU A 260 -10.12 -8.67 -24.57
C GLU A 260 -10.82 -10.02 -24.35
N GLY A 261 -10.29 -10.87 -23.48
CA GLY A 261 -10.89 -12.18 -23.18
C GLY A 261 -12.28 -12.10 -22.52
N MET A 262 -12.54 -11.03 -21.76
CA MET A 262 -13.87 -10.77 -21.20
C MET A 262 -14.85 -10.23 -22.24
N ALA A 263 -14.40 -9.38 -23.17
CA ALA A 263 -15.22 -8.87 -24.26
C ALA A 263 -15.68 -9.98 -25.22
N ASP A 264 -14.84 -11.00 -25.43
CA ASP A 264 -15.12 -12.16 -26.29
C ASP A 264 -15.98 -13.24 -25.63
N SER A 265 -16.21 -13.15 -24.31
CA SER A 265 -17.04 -14.10 -23.57
C SER A 265 -18.50 -13.59 -23.52
N PRO A 266 -19.46 -14.21 -24.24
CA PRO A 266 -20.84 -13.75 -24.22
C PRO A 266 -21.41 -13.83 -22.80
N SER A 267 -22.03 -12.75 -22.32
CA SER A 267 -22.70 -12.73 -21.02
C SER A 267 -23.67 -13.91 -20.91
N PRO A 268 -23.65 -14.68 -19.81
CA PRO A 268 -24.70 -15.65 -19.56
C PRO A 268 -26.01 -14.86 -19.38
N GLY A 269 -26.92 -15.03 -20.35
CA GLY A 269 -28.26 -14.45 -20.30
C GLY A 269 -29.19 -15.13 -19.31
#